data_AF-A0A819YJG4-F1
#
_entry.id   AF-A0A819YJG4-F1
#
_cell.length_a   1.000
_cell.length_b   1.000
_cell.length_c   1.000
_cell.angle_alpha   90.00
_cell.angle_beta   90.00
_cell.angle_gamma   90.00
#
_symmetry.space_group_name_H-M   'P 1'
#
loop_
_entity.id
_entity.type
_entity.pdbx_description
1 polymer ?
#
loop_
_entity_poly.entity_id
_entity_poly.type
_entity_poly.pdbx_seq_one_letter_code
_entity_poly.pdbx_strand_id
1 'polypeptide(L)'
;MKLFKSIIHDDFFRLIIITSLVCGLEFCTASAFTFIPPMLLKAGIPESSMTWIMGCGPLLGFLLCPIIGDSSDHCRSPLGKRRPFILGFCLTIIFCLILIPQSEAIGEIFQAPSIGIGLLVVTCILFDFAAQACFNPCESLIYDVCKGTSQESSCFYVYSFMTSFGK
;
A
#
# COMPACT_ATOMS: atom_id res chain seq x y z
N MET A 1 9.14 -38.61 9.10
CA MET A 1 8.53 -38.11 7.83
C MET A 1 7.17 -37.42 7.99
N LYS A 2 6.29 -37.79 8.94
CA LYS A 2 5.01 -37.08 9.18
C LYS A 2 5.17 -35.72 9.90
N LEU A 3 6.11 -35.61 10.86
CA LEU A 3 6.41 -34.34 11.54
C LEU A 3 6.98 -33.26 10.61
N PHE A 4 7.86 -33.64 9.68
CA PHE A 4 8.45 -32.73 8.70
C PHE A 4 7.39 -32.19 7.71
N LYS A 5 6.42 -33.03 7.33
CA LYS A 5 5.32 -32.66 6.43
C LYS A 5 4.27 -31.76 7.10
N SER A 6 4.07 -31.89 8.42
CA SER A 6 3.18 -31.02 9.19
C SER A 6 3.76 -29.61 9.36
N ILE A 7 5.06 -29.51 9.67
CA ILE A 7 5.76 -28.23 9.79
C ILE A 7 5.76 -27.47 8.45
N ILE A 8 6.07 -28.16 7.34
CA ILE A 8 6.07 -27.56 5.98
C ILE A 8 4.68 -27.04 5.58
N HIS A 9 3.61 -27.73 5.96
CA HIS A 9 2.25 -27.36 5.56
C HIS A 9 1.78 -26.10 6.31
N ASP A 10 2.11 -25.97 7.60
CA ASP A 10 1.80 -24.76 8.38
C ASP A 10 2.59 -23.54 7.88
N ASP A 11 3.83 -23.73 7.44
CA ASP A 11 4.67 -22.66 6.89
C ASP A 11 4.19 -22.18 5.51
N PHE A 12 3.75 -23.09 4.64
CA PHE A 12 3.23 -22.73 3.31
C PHE A 12 1.90 -21.96 3.39
N PHE A 13 0.99 -22.37 4.27
CA PHE A 13 -0.27 -21.64 4.48
C PHE A 13 -0.03 -20.25 5.08
N ARG A 14 0.92 -20.12 6.02
CA ARG A 14 1.33 -18.81 6.56
C ARG A 14 1.91 -17.92 5.47
N LEU A 15 2.74 -18.46 4.59
CA LEU A 15 3.30 -17.73 3.45
C LEU A 15 2.19 -17.21 2.54
N ILE A 16 1.24 -18.07 2.13
CA ILE A 16 0.11 -17.67 1.28
C ILE A 16 -0.68 -16.53 1.92
N ILE A 17 -0.99 -16.62 3.22
CA ILE A 17 -1.74 -15.59 3.94
C ILE A 17 -1.00 -14.25 3.91
N ILE A 18 0.31 -14.25 4.14
CA ILE A 18 1.13 -13.02 4.15
C ILE A 18 1.28 -12.45 2.74
N THR A 19 1.50 -13.29 1.72
CA THR A 19 1.63 -12.85 0.33
C THR A 19 0.30 -12.39 -0.27
N SER A 20 -0.83 -12.90 0.23
CA SER A 20 -2.18 -12.45 -0.15
C SER A 20 -2.40 -10.97 0.18
N LEU A 21 -1.84 -10.48 1.29
CA LEU A 21 -1.91 -9.07 1.65
C LEU A 21 -1.23 -8.16 0.62
N VAL A 22 -0.07 -8.59 0.09
CA VAL A 22 0.65 -7.84 -0.96
C VAL A 22 -0.12 -7.87 -2.27
N CYS A 23 -0.69 -9.02 -2.63
CA CYS A 23 -1.57 -9.13 -3.79
C CYS A 23 -2.75 -8.16 -3.71
N GLY A 24 -3.44 -8.10 -2.57
CA GLY A 24 -4.53 -7.16 -2.34
C GLY A 24 -4.11 -5.69 -2.39
N LEU A 25 -2.94 -5.37 -1.81
CA LEU A 25 -2.36 -4.03 -1.86
C LEU A 25 -2.13 -3.58 -3.31
N GLU A 26 -1.45 -4.41 -4.10
CA GLU A 26 -1.18 -4.14 -5.52
C GLU A 26 -2.47 -3.95 -6.32
N PHE A 27 -3.46 -4.82 -6.10
CA PHE A 27 -4.77 -4.72 -6.74
C PHE A 27 -5.49 -3.39 -6.43
N CYS A 28 -5.48 -2.96 -5.16
CA CYS A 28 -6.02 -1.67 -4.76
C CYS A 28 -5.27 -0.50 -5.40
N THR A 29 -3.94 -0.59 -5.52
CA THR A 29 -3.14 0.46 -6.14
C THR A 29 -3.36 0.54 -7.64
N ALA A 30 -3.38 -0.60 -8.34
CA ALA A 30 -3.64 -0.66 -9.78
C ALA A 30 -5.02 -0.10 -10.14
N SER A 31 -6.05 -0.48 -9.37
CA SER A 31 -7.41 0.07 -9.55
C SER A 31 -7.43 1.58 -9.29
N ALA A 32 -6.83 2.06 -8.21
CA ALA A 32 -6.79 3.50 -7.92
C ALA A 32 -6.04 4.29 -9.01
N PHE A 33 -4.88 3.84 -9.48
CA PHE A 33 -4.16 4.50 -10.58
C PHE A 33 -4.93 4.52 -11.90
N THR A 34 -5.87 3.59 -12.09
CA THR A 34 -6.78 3.59 -13.24
C THR A 34 -7.86 4.68 -13.12
N PHE A 35 -8.38 4.92 -11.92
CA PHE A 35 -9.50 5.85 -11.71
C PHE A 35 -9.08 7.27 -11.29
N ILE A 36 -7.94 7.45 -10.64
CA ILE A 36 -7.47 8.76 -10.17
C ILE A 36 -7.29 9.75 -11.34
N PRO A 37 -6.60 9.42 -12.46
CA PRO A 37 -6.42 10.36 -13.56
C PRO A 37 -7.75 10.89 -14.16
N PRO A 38 -8.73 10.05 -14.55
CA PRO A 38 -9.99 10.57 -15.07
C PRO A 38 -10.79 11.35 -14.01
N MET A 39 -10.66 11.03 -12.71
CA MET A 39 -11.29 11.81 -11.65
C MET A 39 -10.67 13.20 -11.47
N LEU A 40 -9.34 13.31 -11.56
CA LEU A 40 -8.64 14.61 -11.51
C LEU A 40 -9.02 15.48 -12.71
N LEU A 41 -9.10 14.91 -13.91
CA LEU A 41 -9.55 15.62 -15.11
C LEU A 41 -11.02 16.05 -15.01
N LYS A 42 -11.90 15.17 -14.50
CA LYS A 42 -13.32 15.49 -14.25
C LYS A 42 -13.47 16.65 -13.27
N ALA A 43 -12.57 16.76 -12.29
CA ALA A 43 -12.53 17.84 -11.31
C ALA A 43 -12.04 19.18 -11.90
N GLY A 44 -11.70 19.24 -13.19
CA GLY A 44 -11.26 20.46 -13.89
C GLY A 44 -9.76 20.73 -13.80
N ILE A 45 -8.96 19.77 -13.35
CA ILE A 45 -7.49 19.91 -13.28
C ILE A 45 -6.92 19.70 -14.71
N PRO A 46 -6.06 20.61 -15.21
CA PRO A 46 -5.43 20.43 -16.51
C PRO A 46 -4.42 19.28 -16.47
N GLU A 47 -4.21 18.61 -17.61
CA GLU A 47 -3.29 17.47 -17.74
C GLU A 47 -1.87 17.78 -17.23
N SER A 48 -1.36 18.98 -17.49
CA SER A 48 -0.03 19.40 -17.02
C SER A 48 0.10 19.42 -15.50
N SER A 49 -0.94 19.89 -14.79
CA SER A 49 -0.97 19.89 -13.33
C SER A 49 -1.21 18.50 -12.76
N MET A 50 -2.00 17.66 -13.45
CA MET A 50 -2.22 16.27 -13.08
C MET A 50 -0.90 15.49 -13.02
N THR A 51 -0.03 15.64 -14.03
CA THR A 51 1.29 15.00 -14.03
C THR A 51 2.13 15.40 -12.83
N TRP A 52 2.11 16.69 -12.45
CA TRP A 52 2.81 17.14 -11.24
C TRP A 52 2.23 16.54 -9.97
N ILE A 53 0.89 16.49 -9.84
CA ILE A 53 0.20 15.91 -8.67
C ILE A 53 0.57 14.43 -8.53
N MET A 54 0.49 13.67 -9.63
CA MET A 54 0.86 12.26 -9.64
C MET A 54 2.36 12.05 -9.42
N GLY A 55 3.21 12.98 -9.85
CA GLY A 55 4.64 12.95 -9.57
C GLY A 55 5.00 13.27 -8.12
N CYS A 56 4.17 14.04 -7.41
CA CYS A 56 4.40 14.36 -5.99
C CYS A 56 4.32 13.13 -5.09
N GLY A 57 3.43 12.17 -5.38
CA GLY A 57 3.28 10.95 -4.57
C GLY A 57 4.58 10.14 -4.47
N PRO A 58 5.23 9.75 -5.59
CA PRO A 58 6.51 9.05 -5.58
C PRO A 58 7.67 9.89 -5.06
N LEU A 59 7.67 11.21 -5.27
CA LEU A 59 8.68 12.09 -4.68
C LEU A 59 8.61 12.10 -3.16
N LEU A 60 7.40 12.15 -2.59
CA LEU A 60 7.20 12.05 -1.14
C LEU A 60 7.55 10.65 -0.63
N GLY A 61 7.14 9.60 -1.34
CA GLY A 61 7.54 8.23 -1.06
C GLY A 61 9.06 8.09 -0.97
N PHE A 62 9.78 8.57 -1.98
CA PHE A 62 11.24 8.54 -2.00
C PHE A 62 11.90 9.20 -0.78
N LEU A 63 11.38 10.36 -0.34
CA LEU A 63 11.94 11.10 0.79
C LEU A 63 11.53 10.55 2.16
N LEU A 64 10.28 10.12 2.31
CA LEU A 64 9.69 9.76 3.61
C LEU A 64 9.77 8.25 3.91
N CYS A 65 9.78 7.38 2.90
CA CYS A 65 9.96 5.94 3.08
C CYS A 65 11.19 5.55 3.92
N PRO A 66 12.40 6.14 3.75
CA PRO A 66 13.55 5.79 4.58
C PRO A 66 13.35 6.18 6.06
N ILE A 67 12.71 7.33 6.31
CA ILE A 67 12.41 7.81 7.67
C ILE A 67 11.38 6.90 8.35
N ILE A 68 10.35 6.48 7.61
CA ILE A 68 9.35 5.53 8.09
C ILE A 68 9.99 4.17 8.35
N GLY A 69 10.89 3.71 7.48
CA GLY A 69 11.62 2.46 7.64
C GLY A 69 12.42 2.44 8.94
N ASP A 70 13.20 3.48 9.19
CA ASP A 70 13.96 3.64 10.44
C ASP A 70 13.04 3.68 11.67
N SER A 71 11.95 4.46 11.61
CA SER A 71 10.95 4.53 12.69
C SER A 71 10.27 3.19 12.97
N SER A 72 9.99 2.41 11.92
CA SER A 72 9.40 1.08 12.00
C SER A 72 10.32 0.08 12.70
N ASP A 73 11.61 0.13 12.41
CA ASP A 73 12.59 -0.77 13.03
C ASP A 73 12.80 -0.52 14.53
N HIS A 74 12.57 0.72 14.99
CA HIS A 74 12.66 1.12 16.40
C HIS A 74 11.38 0.88 17.22
N CYS A 75 10.27 0.51 16.58
CA CYS A 75 8.99 0.33 17.26
C CYS A 75 8.96 -0.95 18.13
N ARG A 76 8.61 -0.81 19.40
CA ARG A 76 8.48 -1.92 20.38
C ARG A 76 7.03 -2.25 20.71
N SER A 77 6.17 -2.34 19.70
CA SER A 77 4.76 -2.67 19.91
C SER A 77 4.56 -4.15 20.32
N PRO A 78 3.50 -4.48 21.08
CA PRO A 78 3.17 -5.87 21.43
C PRO A 78 2.74 -6.72 20.22
N LEU A 79 2.41 -6.09 19.09
CA LEU A 79 2.09 -6.75 17.82
C LEU A 79 3.34 -7.08 17.00
N GLY A 80 4.54 -6.76 17.51
CA GLY A 80 5.81 -6.85 16.80
C GLY A 80 6.24 -5.50 16.20
N LYS A 81 7.40 -5.48 15.54
CA LYS A 81 8.00 -4.25 15.00
C LYS A 81 7.27 -3.72 13.77
N ARG A 82 6.96 -4.62 12.81
CA ARG A 82 6.51 -4.27 11.45
C ARG A 82 4.99 -4.28 11.24
N ARG A 83 4.28 -5.16 11.95
CA ARG A 83 2.82 -5.31 11.86
C ARG A 83 2.00 -4.05 12.19
N PRO A 84 2.34 -3.22 13.20
CA PRO A 84 1.55 -2.01 13.47
C PRO A 84 1.63 -0.99 12.33
N PHE A 85 2.77 -0.89 11.63
CA PHE A 85 2.93 0.00 10.48
C PHE A 85 2.11 -0.46 9.28
N ILE A 86 2.16 -1.76 8.96
CA ILE A 86 1.34 -2.35 7.88
C ILE A 86 -0.15 -2.06 8.13
N LEU A 87 -0.63 -2.31 9.36
CA LEU A 87 -2.02 -2.02 9.72
C LEU A 87 -2.35 -0.53 9.60
N GLY A 88 -1.47 0.35 10.07
CA GLY A 88 -1.63 1.79 9.93
C GLY A 88 -1.78 2.23 8.48
N PHE A 89 -0.86 1.79 7.60
CA PHE A 89 -0.94 2.13 6.18
C PHE A 89 -2.14 1.51 5.49
N CYS A 90 -2.50 0.25 5.78
CA CYS A 90 -3.71 -0.37 5.22
C CYS A 90 -4.97 0.43 5.59
N LEU A 91 -5.08 0.91 6.84
CA LEU A 91 -6.20 1.75 7.26
C LEU A 91 -6.20 3.09 6.52
N THR A 92 -5.04 3.73 6.36
CA THR A 92 -4.91 4.97 5.57
C THR A 92 -5.31 4.76 4.11
N ILE A 93 -4.90 3.65 3.49
CA ILE A 93 -5.24 3.30 2.10
C ILE A 93 -6.76 3.11 1.95
N ILE A 94 -7.37 2.32 2.85
CA ILE A 94 -8.83 2.11 2.85
C ILE A 94 -9.57 3.44 3.02
N PHE A 95 -9.12 4.27 3.96
CA PHE A 95 -9.69 5.59 4.18
C PHE A 95 -9.59 6.48 2.93
N CYS A 96 -8.44 6.49 2.25
CA CYS A 96 -8.26 7.26 1.02
C CYS A 96 -9.16 6.73 -0.11
N LEU A 97 -9.27 5.41 -0.28
CA LEU A 97 -10.14 4.81 -1.31
C LEU A 97 -11.61 5.16 -1.12
N ILE A 98 -12.06 5.34 0.13
CA ILE A 98 -13.42 5.83 0.42
C ILE A 98 -13.53 7.33 0.14
N LEU A 99 -12.49 8.10 0.46
CA LEU A 99 -12.54 9.56 0.41
C LEU A 99 -12.39 10.13 -1.01
N ILE A 100 -11.60 9.50 -1.89
CA ILE A 100 -11.42 9.91 -3.31
C ILE A 100 -12.77 10.08 -4.04
N PRO A 101 -13.70 9.09 -4.06
CA PRO A 101 -14.99 9.27 -4.71
C PRO A 101 -15.93 10.23 -3.99
N GLN A 102 -15.73 10.47 -2.69
CA GLN A 102 -16.58 11.36 -1.90
C GLN A 102 -16.13 12.83 -1.93
N SER A 103 -14.96 13.12 -2.50
CA SER A 103 -14.39 14.47 -2.47
C SER A 103 -15.25 15.52 -3.19
N GLU A 104 -15.91 15.14 -4.29
CA GLU A 104 -16.84 15.99 -5.04
C GLU A 104 -18.05 16.36 -4.18
N ALA A 105 -18.71 15.36 -3.57
CA ALA A 105 -19.86 15.54 -2.69
C ALA A 105 -19.52 16.41 -1.46
N ILE A 106 -18.32 16.25 -0.89
CA ILE A 106 -17.85 17.09 0.21
C ILE A 106 -17.71 18.55 -0.25
N GLY A 107 -17.13 18.80 -1.42
CA GLY A 107 -17.03 20.14 -2.00
C GLY A 107 -18.40 20.81 -2.19
N GLU A 108 -19.40 20.05 -2.61
CA GLU A 108 -20.78 20.53 -2.76
C GLU A 108 -21.45 20.87 -1.42
N ILE A 109 -21.29 20.02 -0.40
CA ILE A 109 -21.85 20.25 0.95
C ILE A 109 -21.34 21.56 1.54
N PHE A 110 -20.05 21.86 1.35
CA PHE A 110 -19.43 23.10 1.82
C PHE A 110 -19.65 24.30 0.86
N GLN A 111 -20.37 24.10 -0.25
CA GLN A 111 -20.56 25.10 -1.32
C GLN A 111 -19.24 25.69 -1.84
N ALA A 112 -18.18 24.88 -1.78
CA ALA A 112 -16.82 25.29 -2.03
C ALA A 112 -16.13 24.22 -2.91
N PRO A 113 -16.28 24.28 -4.23
CA PRO A 113 -15.72 23.27 -5.13
C PRO A 113 -14.20 23.18 -5.06
N SER A 114 -13.52 24.28 -4.72
CA SER A 114 -12.07 24.31 -4.46
C SER A 114 -11.66 23.40 -3.30
N ILE A 115 -12.51 23.25 -2.27
CA ILE A 115 -12.26 22.34 -1.15
C ILE A 115 -12.36 20.88 -1.62
N GLY A 116 -13.36 20.55 -2.43
CA GLY A 116 -13.50 19.20 -3.00
C GLY A 116 -12.32 18.80 -3.88
N ILE A 117 -11.85 19.72 -4.73
CA ILE A 117 -10.66 19.52 -5.57
C ILE A 117 -9.40 19.38 -4.70
N GLY A 118 -9.21 20.27 -3.72
CA GLY A 118 -8.07 20.20 -2.81
C GLY A 118 -8.03 18.90 -2.03
N LEU A 119 -9.19 18.44 -1.55
CA LEU A 119 -9.34 17.17 -0.84
C LEU A 119 -9.01 15.98 -1.75
N LEU A 120 -9.49 15.98 -3.00
CA LEU A 120 -9.15 14.96 -3.98
C LEU A 120 -7.63 14.87 -4.18
N VAL A 121 -6.98 16.01 -4.44
CA VAL A 121 -5.53 16.09 -4.68
C VAL A 121 -4.74 15.57 -3.48
N VAL A 122 -5.04 16.07 -2.28
CA VAL A 122 -4.35 15.65 -1.04
C VAL A 122 -4.55 14.15 -0.79
N THR A 123 -5.77 13.65 -1.00
CA THR A 123 -6.09 12.23 -0.79
C THR A 123 -5.39 11.34 -1.81
N CYS A 124 -5.29 11.75 -3.08
CA CYS A 124 -4.54 11.02 -4.11
C CYS A 124 -3.05 10.94 -3.76
N ILE A 125 -2.44 12.05 -3.34
CA ILE A 125 -1.03 12.09 -2.93
C ILE A 125 -0.80 11.21 -1.69
N LEU A 126 -1.70 11.29 -0.71
CA LEU A 126 -1.64 10.49 0.51
C LEU A 126 -1.80 8.99 0.22
N PHE A 127 -2.74 8.62 -0.66
CA PHE A 127 -2.95 7.24 -1.09
C PHE A 127 -1.68 6.66 -1.72
N ASP A 128 -1.10 7.37 -2.68
CA ASP A 128 0.10 6.92 -3.39
C ASP A 128 1.29 6.77 -2.44
N PHE A 129 1.51 7.78 -1.59
CA PHE A 129 2.52 7.70 -0.54
C PHE A 129 2.29 6.51 0.39
N ALA A 130 1.07 6.32 0.90
CA ALA A 130 0.74 5.24 1.83
C ALA A 130 0.91 3.86 1.18
N ALA A 131 0.54 3.71 -0.10
CA ALA A 131 0.74 2.50 -0.88
C ALA A 131 2.23 2.13 -0.98
N GLN A 132 3.07 3.09 -1.40
CA GLN A 132 4.52 2.90 -1.49
C GLN A 132 5.16 2.62 -0.13
N ALA A 133 4.75 3.37 0.90
CA ALA A 133 5.24 3.19 2.26
C ALA A 133 4.81 1.86 2.87
N CYS A 134 3.66 1.30 2.46
CA CYS A 134 3.18 -0.01 2.91
C CYS A 134 3.93 -1.18 2.26
N PHE A 135 4.40 -1.01 1.03
CA PHE A 135 5.10 -2.07 0.29
C PHE A 135 6.39 -2.50 1.00
N ASN A 136 7.20 -1.54 1.46
CA ASN A 136 8.47 -1.79 2.15
C ASN A 136 8.36 -2.68 3.40
N PRO A 137 7.49 -2.38 4.40
CA PRO A 137 7.34 -3.25 5.56
C PRO A 137 6.70 -4.60 5.20
N CYS A 138 5.85 -4.68 4.18
CA CYS A 138 5.29 -5.96 3.72
C CYS A 138 6.36 -6.88 3.12
N GLU A 139 7.21 -6.34 2.25
CA GLU A 139 8.35 -7.08 1.67
C GLU A 139 9.32 -7.54 2.76
N SER A 140 9.65 -6.64 3.68
CA SER A 140 10.55 -6.95 4.80
C SER A 140 9.95 -8.02 5.75
N LEU A 141 8.64 -8.03 5.96
CA LEU A 141 7.96 -9.05 6.77
C LEU A 141 8.07 -10.44 6.13
N ILE A 142 7.98 -10.54 4.81
CA ILE A 142 8.16 -11.80 4.08
C ILE A 142 9.60 -12.29 4.20
N TYR A 143 10.57 -11.38 4.07
CA TYR A 143 11.99 -11.71 4.30
C TYR A 143 12.22 -12.26 5.72
N ASP A 144 11.66 -11.64 6.75
CA ASP A 144 11.79 -12.10 8.13
C ASP A 144 11.17 -13.49 8.35
N VAL A 145 10.05 -13.79 7.68
CA VAL A 145 9.36 -15.10 7.80
C VAL A 145 10.10 -16.20 7.06
N CYS A 146 10.76 -15.87 5.95
CA CYS A 146 11.47 -16.84 5.13
C CYS A 146 12.94 -17.02 5.53
N LYS A 147 13.49 -16.14 6.37
CA LYS A 147 14.88 -16.22 6.83
C LYS A 147 15.13 -17.48 7.65
N GLY A 148 16.07 -18.31 7.20
CA GLY A 148 16.50 -19.53 7.90
C GLY A 148 15.70 -20.79 7.55
N THR A 149 14.76 -20.71 6.61
CA THR A 149 14.04 -21.87 6.07
C THR A 149 14.82 -22.43 4.86
N SER A 150 14.88 -23.76 4.70
CA SER A 150 15.50 -24.40 3.51
C SER A 150 14.77 -24.09 2.18
N GLN A 151 13.74 -23.24 2.21
CA GLN A 151 12.83 -22.89 1.11
C GLN A 151 12.82 -21.37 0.79
N GLU A 152 13.87 -20.62 1.17
CA GLU A 152 13.99 -19.17 0.89
C GLU A 152 13.69 -18.80 -0.57
N SER A 153 14.19 -19.57 -1.54
CA SER A 153 13.91 -19.33 -2.96
C SER A 153 12.44 -19.53 -3.32
N SER A 154 11.80 -20.56 -2.76
CA SER A 154 10.36 -20.84 -2.98
C SER A 154 9.48 -19.73 -2.42
N CYS A 155 9.82 -19.20 -1.25
CA CYS A 155 9.18 -18.02 -0.68
C CYS A 155 9.19 -16.83 -1.65
N PHE A 156 10.36 -16.53 -2.20
CA PHE A 156 10.53 -15.40 -3.11
C PHE A 156 9.75 -15.59 -4.42
N TYR A 157 9.66 -16.82 -4.94
CA TYR A 157 8.84 -17.13 -6.11
C TYR A 157 7.35 -16.91 -5.85
N VAL A 158 6.84 -17.38 -4.70
CA VAL A 158 5.42 -17.18 -4.34
C VAL A 158 5.11 -15.70 -4.15
N TYR A 159 5.99 -14.95 -3.49
CA TYR A 159 5.87 -13.50 -3.33
C TYR A 159 5.84 -12.77 -4.67
N SER A 160 6.80 -13.06 -5.54
CA SER A 160 6.91 -12.43 -6.87
C SER A 160 5.68 -12.74 -7.72
N PHE A 161 5.20 -13.99 -7.66
CA PHE A 161 3.99 -14.42 -8.35
C PHE A 161 2.75 -13.67 -7.85
N MET A 162 2.55 -13.59 -6.53
CA MET A 162 1.41 -12.89 -5.93
C MET A 162 1.43 -11.39 -6.20
N THR A 163 2.62 -10.77 -6.16
CA THR A 163 2.79 -9.34 -6.49
C THR A 163 2.48 -9.09 -7.97
N SER A 164 2.91 -10.00 -8.85
CA SER A 164 2.61 -9.90 -10.29
C SER A 164 1.13 -10.13 -10.58
N PHE A 165 0.44 -10.95 -9.78
CA PHE A 165 -0.99 -11.20 -9.93
C PHE A 165 -1.87 -10.01 -9.51
N GLY A 166 -1.40 -9.20 -8.56
CA GLY A 166 -2.12 -8.01 -8.10
C GLY A 166 -1.98 -6.79 -9.02
N LYS A 167 -0.94 -6.74 -9.87
CA LYS A 167 -0.70 -5.66 -10.83
C LYS A 167 -1.50 -5.87 -12.12
#